data_AF-A0A914T2S1-F1
#
_entry.id   AF-A0A914T2S1-F1
#
_cell.length_a   1.000
_cell.length_b   1.000
_cell.length_c   1.000
_cell.angle_alpha   90.00
_cell.angle_beta   90.00
_cell.angle_gamma   90.00
#
_symmetry.space_group_name_H-M   'P 1'
#
loop_
_entity.id
_entity.type
_entity.pdbx_description
1 polymer ?
#
loop_
_entity_poly.entity_id
_entity_poly.type
_entity_poly.pdbx_seq_one_letter_code
_entity_poly.pdbx_strand_id
1 'polypeptide(L)'
;MFLAALIQGRVNYGVKMMGFTEVGATAGTQVIHDAIVALKYSNENSAFPQKPIKLELSINVSEVQISDAKTKKLLHIHPLRKISFCADDKEVNCFY
;
A
#
# COMPACT_ATOMS: atom_id res chain seq x y z
N MET A 1 9.50 13.72 -19.20
CA MET A 1 10.17 12.40 -19.09
C MET A 1 9.40 11.37 -18.26
N PHE A 2 8.60 11.73 -17.25
CA PHE A 2 7.90 10.76 -16.38
C PHE A 2 6.71 10.01 -17.02
N LEU A 3 5.98 10.62 -17.97
CA LEU A 3 4.84 9.95 -18.63
C LEU A 3 5.26 8.67 -19.41
N ALA A 4 6.47 8.64 -19.97
CA ALA A 4 6.95 7.48 -20.73
C ALA A 4 7.20 6.24 -19.83
N ALA A 5 7.62 6.44 -18.58
CA ALA A 5 7.99 5.34 -17.68
C ALA A 5 6.79 4.48 -17.24
N LEU A 6 5.60 5.08 -17.12
CA LEU A 6 4.37 4.36 -16.78
C LEU A 6 3.68 3.78 -18.03
N ILE A 7 3.70 4.50 -19.14
CA ILE A 7 3.02 4.08 -20.39
C ILE A 7 3.75 2.90 -21.05
N GLN A 8 5.09 2.83 -20.95
CA GLN A 8 5.90 1.78 -21.58
C GLN A 8 6.54 0.80 -20.58
N GLY A 9 6.27 0.95 -19.28
CA GLY A 9 7.00 0.23 -18.26
C GLY A 9 6.27 0.09 -16.92
N ARG A 10 7.07 -0.15 -15.89
CA ARG A 10 6.63 -0.34 -14.51
C ARG A 10 7.62 0.38 -13.60
N VAL A 11 7.09 1.05 -12.58
CA VAL A 11 7.91 1.72 -11.56
C VAL A 11 7.87 0.90 -10.29
N ASN A 12 9.04 0.62 -9.72
CA ASN A 12 9.18 -0.19 -8.51
C ASN A 12 9.65 0.68 -7.33
N TYR A 13 9.03 0.46 -6.18
CA TYR A 13 9.34 1.13 -4.92
C TYR A 13 9.61 0.08 -3.84
N GLY A 14 10.70 0.26 -3.09
CA GLY A 14 10.94 -0.52 -1.88
C GLY A 14 10.10 0.06 -0.73
N VAL A 15 9.13 -0.70 -0.23
CA VAL A 15 8.18 -0.23 0.80
C VAL A 15 8.21 -1.13 2.03
N LYS A 16 7.67 -0.63 3.14
CA LYS A 16 7.34 -1.43 4.32
C LYS A 16 5.83 -1.40 4.48
N MET A 17 5.18 -2.55 4.44
CA MET A 17 3.73 -2.64 4.60
C MET A 17 3.37 -2.65 6.09
N MET A 18 2.32 -1.92 6.45
CA MET A 18 1.79 -1.86 7.80
C MET A 18 0.68 -2.89 8.03
N GLY A 19 -0.19 -3.10 7.04
CA GLY A 19 -1.23 -4.12 7.06
C GLY A 19 -2.39 -3.78 6.12
N PHE A 20 -3.49 -4.53 6.26
CA PHE A 20 -4.76 -4.29 5.58
C PHE A 20 -5.87 -4.20 6.62
N THR A 21 -6.86 -3.34 6.38
CA THR A 21 -8.07 -3.26 7.19
C THR A 21 -9.27 -3.02 6.29
N GLU A 22 -10.43 -3.50 6.71
CA GLU A 22 -11.69 -3.17 6.07
C GLU A 22 -12.07 -1.73 6.40
N VAL A 23 -12.73 -1.07 5.44
CA VAL A 23 -13.16 0.33 5.53
C VAL A 23 -14.63 0.45 5.13
N GLY A 24 -15.36 1.37 5.75
CA GLY A 24 -16.79 1.55 5.51
C GLY A 24 -17.15 2.36 4.27
N ALA A 25 -16.18 3.02 3.63
CA ALA A 25 -16.39 3.84 2.45
C ALA A 25 -15.17 3.81 1.51
N THR A 26 -15.39 4.13 0.23
CA THR A 26 -14.38 4.00 -0.83
C THR A 26 -13.35 5.14 -0.89
N ALA A 27 -13.61 6.27 -0.21
CA ALA A 27 -12.72 7.43 -0.20
C ALA A 27 -13.00 8.33 1.02
N GLY A 28 -12.02 9.17 1.37
CA GLY A 28 -12.18 10.23 2.37
C GLY A 28 -11.07 10.21 3.42
N THR A 29 -10.58 11.40 3.79
CA THR A 29 -9.47 11.56 4.75
C THR A 29 -9.80 10.94 6.10
N GLN A 30 -11.04 11.08 6.59
CA GLN A 30 -11.47 10.49 7.86
C GLN A 30 -11.42 8.95 7.81
N VAL A 31 -11.84 8.36 6.69
CA VAL A 31 -11.84 6.90 6.50
C VAL A 31 -10.42 6.36 6.56
N ILE A 32 -9.47 7.06 5.93
CA ILE A 32 -8.05 6.71 5.97
C ILE A 32 -7.48 6.88 7.38
N HIS A 33 -7.78 7.98 8.06
CA HIS A 33 -7.36 8.20 9.44
C HIS A 33 -7.82 7.06 10.36
N ASP A 34 -9.11 6.71 10.30
CA ASP A 34 -9.69 5.66 11.15
C ASP A 34 -9.08 4.29 10.81
N ALA A 35 -8.80 4.01 9.53
CA ALA A 35 -8.10 2.81 9.10
C ALA A 35 -6.66 2.71 9.65
N ILE A 36 -5.91 3.80 9.62
CA ILE A 36 -4.54 3.86 10.17
C ILE A 36 -4.55 3.63 11.67
N VAL A 37 -5.49 4.27 12.38
CA VAL A 37 -5.68 4.10 13.82
C VAL A 37 -5.99 2.64 14.15
N ALA A 38 -6.93 2.03 13.43
CA ALA A 38 -7.28 0.62 13.60
C ALA A 38 -6.08 -0.31 13.36
N LEU A 39 -5.27 -0.07 12.32
CA LEU A 39 -4.07 -0.87 12.03
C LEU A 39 -3.01 -0.76 13.14
N LYS A 40 -2.76 0.46 13.66
CA LYS A 40 -1.82 0.68 14.77
C LYS A 40 -2.28 -0.06 16.02
N TYR A 41 -3.53 0.14 16.43
CA TYR A 41 -4.12 -0.54 17.58
C TYR A 41 -4.11 -2.07 17.43
N SER A 42 -4.44 -2.58 16.25
CA SER A 42 -4.42 -4.03 15.99
C SER A 42 -3.02 -4.62 16.13
N ASN A 43 -1.99 -3.90 15.70
CA ASN A 43 -0.62 -4.41 15.79
C ASN A 43 -0.06 -4.33 17.23
N GLU A 44 -0.40 -3.26 17.97
CA GLU A 44 0.01 -3.08 19.37
C GLU A 44 -0.62 -4.10 20.32
N ASN A 45 -1.88 -4.48 20.06
CA ASN A 45 -2.63 -5.44 20.89
C ASN A 45 -2.49 -6.90 20.41
N SER A 46 -1.74 -7.16 19.34
CA SER A 46 -1.48 -8.52 18.88
C SER A 46 -0.55 -9.24 19.85
N ALA A 47 -0.88 -10.49 20.21
CA ALA A 47 0.02 -11.36 20.98
C ALA A 47 1.36 -11.61 20.24
N PHE A 48 1.37 -11.46 18.92
CA PHE A 48 2.55 -11.52 18.06
C PHE A 48 2.58 -10.28 17.17
N PRO A 49 3.14 -9.14 17.64
CA PRO A 49 3.23 -7.93 16.84
C PRO A 49 4.05 -8.20 15.58
N GLN A 50 3.51 -7.83 14.42
CA GLN A 50 4.19 -8.06 13.16
C GLN A 50 5.23 -6.97 12.93
N LYS A 51 6.48 -7.38 12.71
CA LYS A 51 7.52 -6.45 12.26
C LYS A 51 7.22 -6.03 10.82
N PRO A 52 7.41 -4.76 10.45
CA PRO A 52 7.21 -4.29 9.08
C PRO A 52 8.07 -5.11 8.10
N ILE A 53 7.41 -5.78 7.16
CA ILE A 53 8.07 -6.59 6.14
C ILE A 53 8.46 -5.68 4.98
N LYS A 54 9.70 -5.84 4.48
CA LYS A 54 10.17 -5.11 3.30
C LYS A 54 9.61 -5.77 2.05
N LEU A 55 8.82 -5.02 1.29
CA LEU A 55 8.16 -5.46 0.06
C LEU A 55 8.59 -4.59 -1.11
N GLU A 56 8.23 -5.03 -2.31
CA GLU A 56 8.37 -4.28 -3.55
C GLU A 56 6.97 -3.94 -4.06
N LEU A 57 6.69 -2.64 -4.16
CA LEU A 57 5.48 -2.09 -4.76
C LEU A 57 5.78 -1.75 -6.22
N SER A 58 5.03 -2.33 -7.13
CA SER A 58 5.18 -2.17 -8.57
C SER A 58 3.93 -1.51 -9.15
N ILE A 59 4.08 -0.35 -9.79
CA ILE A 59 2.96 0.40 -10.38
C ILE A 59 3.16 0.52 -11.89
N ASN A 60 2.13 0.16 -12.65
CA ASN A 60 2.04 0.40 -14.09
C ASN A 60 0.64 0.91 -14.45
N VAL A 61 0.36 1.17 -15.73
CA VAL A 61 -0.95 1.68 -16.20
C VAL A 61 -2.13 0.73 -16.04
N SER A 62 -1.88 -0.55 -15.73
CA SER A 62 -2.93 -1.56 -15.61
C SER A 62 -3.24 -1.90 -14.16
N GLU A 63 -2.22 -1.96 -13.30
CA GLU A 63 -2.29 -2.56 -11.99
C GLU A 63 -1.20 -2.06 -11.03
N VAL A 64 -1.49 -2.22 -9.74
CA VAL A 64 -0.54 -2.17 -8.64
C VAL A 64 -0.28 -3.60 -8.18
N GLN A 65 1.00 -3.97 -8.10
CA GLN A 65 1.41 -5.26 -7.58
C GLN A 65 2.28 -5.10 -6.33
N ILE A 66 2.16 -6.04 -5.41
CA ILE A 66 2.99 -6.14 -4.22
C ILE A 66 3.66 -7.51 -4.22
N SER A 67 4.98 -7.53 -4.10
CA SER A 67 5.78 -8.75 -4.02
C SER A 67 6.74 -8.72 -2.83
N ASP A 68 7.13 -9.90 -2.35
CA ASP A 68 8.17 -10.03 -1.34
C ASP A 68 9.52 -9.57 -1.90
N ALA A 69 10.20 -8.66 -1.20
CA ALA A 69 11.40 -8.02 -1.74
C ALA A 69 12.57 -9.00 -1.95
N LYS A 70 12.63 -10.10 -1.18
CA LYS A 70 13.72 -11.09 -1.20
C LYS A 70 13.47 -12.20 -2.20
N THR A 71 12.31 -12.84 -2.10
CA THR A 71 11.91 -14.01 -2.89
C THR A 71 11.27 -13.64 -4.21
N LYS A 72 10.88 -12.36 -4.39
CA LYS A 72 10.09 -11.88 -5.53
C LYS A 72 8.75 -12.58 -5.70
N LYS A 73 8.29 -13.29 -4.66
CA LYS A 73 6.98 -13.93 -4.64
C LYS A 73 5.89 -12.85 -4.71
N LEU A 74 5.00 -12.97 -5.68
CA LEU A 74 3.83 -12.11 -5.80
C LEU A 74 2.85 -12.36 -4.64
N LEU A 75 2.44 -11.30 -3.96
CA LEU A 75 1.53 -11.35 -2.81
C LEU A 75 0.15 -10.81 -3.17
N HIS A 76 0.11 -9.64 -3.81
CA HIS A 76 -1.15 -8.97 -4.15
C HIS A 76 -1.07 -8.33 -5.55
N ILE A 77 -2.20 -8.34 -6.26
CA ILE A 77 -2.41 -7.60 -7.50
C ILE A 77 -3.76 -6.91 -7.42
N HIS A 78 -3.75 -5.59 -7.63
CA HIS A 78 -4.95 -4.77 -7.71
C HIS A 78 -4.96 -4.01 -9.04
N PRO A 79 -5.92 -4.29 -9.95
CA PRO A 79 -6.10 -3.49 -11.15
C PRO A 79 -6.33 -2.02 -10.78
N LEU A 80 -5.71 -1.08 -11.49
CA LEU A 80 -5.83 0.36 -11.16
C LEU A 80 -7.28 0.84 -11.14
N ARG A 81 -8.13 0.30 -12.04
CA ARG A 81 -9.58 0.59 -12.08
C ARG A 81 -10.34 0.23 -10.81
N LYS A 82 -9.77 -0.61 -9.94
CA LYS A 82 -10.38 -1.03 -8.66
C LYS A 82 -9.85 -0.23 -7.47
N ILE A 83 -8.84 0.62 -7.66
CA ILE A 83 -8.30 1.47 -6.60
C ILE A 83 -9.12 2.76 -6.60
N SER A 84 -9.85 2.99 -5.52
CA SER A 84 -10.80 4.09 -5.40
C SER A 84 -10.17 5.38 -4.87
N PHE A 85 -9.16 5.26 -4.01
CA PHE A 85 -8.53 6.39 -3.34
C PHE A 85 -7.08 6.05 -2.97
N CYS A 86 -6.24 7.08 -2.96
CA CYS A 86 -4.84 7.03 -2.53
C CYS A 86 -4.63 8.26 -1.64
N ALA A 87 -4.00 8.07 -0.48
CA ALA A 87 -3.71 9.14 0.45
C ALA A 87 -2.21 9.25 0.70
N ASP A 88 -1.74 10.49 0.75
CA ASP A 88 -0.39 10.84 1.17
C ASP A 88 -0.47 11.41 2.58
N ASP A 89 0.23 10.80 3.52
CA ASP A 89 0.45 11.36 4.84
C ASP A 89 1.85 11.96 4.90
N LYS A 90 1.88 13.27 4.67
CA LYS A 90 3.10 14.08 4.62
C LYS A 90 3.77 14.21 5.99
N GLU A 91 3.07 13.97 7.08
CA GLU A 91 3.63 14.06 8.42
C GLU A 91 4.49 12.84 8.75
N VAL A 92 4.10 11.66 8.25
CA VAL A 92 4.78 10.39 8.53
C VAL A 92 5.55 9.84 7.32
N ASN A 93 5.54 10.56 6.19
CA ASN A 93 6.19 10.16 4.92
C ASN A 93 5.77 8.74 4.51
N CYS A 94 4.47 8.48 4.60
CA CYS A 94 3.84 7.19 4.32
C CYS A 94 2.70 7.37 3.31
N PHE A 95 2.56 6.41 2.39
CA PHE A 95 1.46 6.36 1.44
C PHE A 95 0.45 5.28 1.89
N TYR A 96 -0.83 5.60 1.82
CA TYR A 96 -1.96 4.75 2.23
C TYR A 96 -2.90 4.45 1.06
#